data_AF-A0A852UXX8-F1
#
_entry.id   AF-A0A852UXX8-F1
#
_cell.length_a   1.000
_cell.length_b   1.000
_cell.length_c   1.000
_cell.angle_alpha   90.00
_cell.angle_beta   90.00
_cell.angle_gamma   90.00
#
_symmetry.space_group_name_H-M   'P 1'
#
loop_
_entity.id
_entity.type
_entity.pdbx_description
1 polymer ?
#
loop_
_entity_poly.entity_id
_entity_poly.type
_entity_poly.pdbx_seq_one_letter_code
_entity_poly.pdbx_strand_id
1 'polypeptide(L)'
;MNSRAKRLALPAGGALVAAAVIAAPLAGTAQAAPKPDVKSAALTPSGNAKAIAAYWTSSKLKSAKTFTADSTISAKLTKTGAAKAAADGKAGLVAPTGPGGSKSAGSSKNVNLPITVGKVFFVDDKGQERWCSGTSIQSKYRNLVATAGHCVYDTDTNKPYDNFVFIPGYYQGKAPWGIYVGAKVNTHDDFTIFEDYDYDYAFVNVYNGIKQQPEKEVDYKTYKAHVDKGGAGREDARTVDRQTYEEWTKKGGLGKVDGVDKEDQVGPQYKGAIGVAVETDKATWGKAASRVFGLHDGKVTLHGQELDQDKWPKTGARLEPRVEQLTKNEYEAYKGPGVKQIDRRGNYTVTHYYVIKYIAKTSSAKYTIFRYYTTYVTDAGRLGDNVGGQGVAWNQKLGKKVFTFGYPTQGHPDGSRPYSGQTMKWCYGTTVAAPVVSKYKAQEQQAIKCAFTPGASGGPFLLQYKNSKRTGYLNGVVSLTVDSDNNDRYDRTTTPYFNGETAAIYKHAANLWTGKLPS
;
A
#
# COMPACT_ATOMS: atom_id res chain seq x y z
N MET A 1 27.37 -59.50 -84.23
CA MET A 1 26.74 -59.87 -85.52
C MET A 1 25.45 -59.08 -85.69
N ASN A 2 25.39 -58.31 -86.79
CA ASN A 2 24.23 -57.76 -87.50
C ASN A 2 23.24 -56.79 -86.81
N SER A 3 23.62 -55.50 -86.89
CA SER A 3 22.92 -54.40 -87.60
C SER A 3 21.57 -54.68 -88.28
N ARG A 4 20.56 -53.81 -87.99
CA ARG A 4 19.80 -52.90 -88.91
C ARG A 4 18.44 -52.57 -88.24
N ALA A 5 18.16 -51.39 -87.68
CA ALA A 5 18.10 -50.01 -88.19
C ALA A 5 16.93 -49.69 -89.14
N LYS A 6 16.19 -48.62 -88.75
CA LYS A 6 15.21 -47.76 -89.46
C LYS A 6 13.72 -48.09 -89.18
N ARG A 7 12.89 -47.17 -88.69
CA ARG A 7 12.74 -45.77 -89.14
C ARG A 7 12.23 -44.79 -88.06
N LEU A 8 12.76 -43.57 -88.23
CA LEU A 8 12.24 -42.22 -87.99
C LEU A 8 11.99 -41.69 -86.58
N ALA A 9 12.57 -40.51 -86.38
CA ALA A 9 12.58 -39.65 -85.22
C ALA A 9 11.58 -38.49 -85.37
N LEU A 10 10.89 -38.20 -84.26
CA LEU A 10 10.56 -36.89 -83.64
C LEU A 10 9.66 -35.89 -84.41
N PRO A 11 9.00 -34.90 -83.73
CA PRO A 11 9.25 -34.43 -82.37
C PRO A 11 8.03 -34.10 -81.46
N ALA A 12 8.36 -33.98 -80.17
CA ALA A 12 7.98 -32.92 -79.22
C ALA A 12 6.56 -32.81 -78.65
N GLY A 13 6.51 -32.78 -77.30
CA GLY A 13 5.65 -31.86 -76.55
C GLY A 13 4.95 -32.47 -75.35
N GLY A 14 5.56 -32.43 -74.16
CA GLY A 14 4.87 -32.73 -72.90
C GLY A 14 5.80 -33.19 -71.79
N ALA A 15 6.39 -32.23 -71.05
CA ALA A 15 7.25 -32.51 -69.91
C ALA A 15 6.46 -33.05 -68.71
N LEU A 16 6.88 -34.23 -68.23
CA LEU A 16 6.61 -34.77 -66.90
C LEU A 16 7.61 -34.18 -65.90
N VAL A 17 7.16 -33.71 -64.74
CA VAL A 17 7.96 -33.82 -63.50
C VAL A 17 7.01 -34.12 -62.33
N ALA A 18 7.13 -35.34 -61.81
CA ALA A 18 6.60 -35.73 -60.51
C ALA A 18 7.43 -35.04 -59.41
N ALA A 19 6.81 -34.20 -58.59
CA ALA A 19 7.45 -33.57 -57.45
C ALA A 19 7.34 -34.46 -56.21
N ALA A 20 8.49 -34.89 -55.69
CA ALA A 20 8.64 -35.55 -54.41
C ALA A 20 8.25 -34.60 -53.26
N VAL A 21 7.35 -35.03 -52.38
CA VAL A 21 6.97 -34.26 -51.19
C VAL A 21 8.01 -34.51 -50.10
N ILE A 22 8.93 -33.57 -49.93
CA ILE A 22 9.83 -33.51 -48.78
C ILE A 22 9.04 -32.95 -47.59
N ALA A 23 8.79 -33.79 -46.58
CA ALA A 23 8.27 -33.34 -45.29
C ALA A 23 9.37 -32.58 -44.54
N ALA A 24 9.37 -31.26 -44.64
CA ALA A 24 10.18 -30.41 -43.78
C ALA A 24 9.52 -30.31 -42.38
N PRO A 25 10.26 -30.47 -41.28
CA PRO A 25 9.74 -30.11 -39.97
C PRO A 25 9.59 -28.58 -39.94
N LEU A 26 8.35 -28.09 -39.88
CA LEU A 26 8.08 -26.72 -39.47
C LEU A 26 8.51 -26.57 -38.02
N ALA A 27 9.78 -26.24 -37.81
CA ALA A 27 10.25 -25.66 -36.57
C ALA A 27 9.54 -24.32 -36.42
N GLY A 28 8.39 -24.33 -35.76
CA GLY A 28 7.72 -23.11 -35.33
C GLY A 28 8.71 -22.34 -34.48
N THR A 29 9.13 -21.17 -34.95
CA THR A 29 9.84 -20.22 -34.11
C THR A 29 8.95 -19.96 -32.90
N ALA A 30 9.41 -20.34 -31.72
CA ALA A 30 8.78 -19.91 -30.48
C ALA A 30 8.98 -18.39 -30.41
N GLN A 31 8.09 -17.63 -31.05
CA GLN A 31 8.01 -16.19 -30.89
C GLN A 31 7.81 -15.97 -29.40
N ALA A 32 8.80 -15.37 -28.73
CA ALA A 32 8.61 -14.88 -27.39
C ALA A 32 7.38 -13.97 -27.43
N ALA A 33 6.36 -14.29 -26.61
CA ALA A 33 5.20 -13.43 -26.50
C ALA A 33 5.68 -11.99 -26.23
N PRO A 34 5.08 -10.97 -26.88
CA PRO A 34 5.44 -9.59 -26.60
C PRO A 34 5.43 -9.34 -25.10
N LYS A 35 6.39 -8.56 -24.61
CA LYS A 35 6.42 -8.19 -23.19
C LYS A 35 5.08 -7.51 -22.86
N PRO A 36 4.42 -7.87 -21.75
CA PRO A 36 3.20 -7.18 -21.36
C PRO A 36 3.50 -5.70 -21.14
N ASP A 37 2.52 -4.84 -21.44
CA ASP A 37 2.54 -3.40 -21.18
C ASP A 37 2.35 -3.13 -19.68
N VAL A 38 3.34 -3.61 -18.90
CA VAL A 38 3.35 -3.60 -17.44
C VAL A 38 4.28 -2.53 -16.91
N LYS A 39 3.69 -1.60 -16.14
CA LYS A 39 4.44 -0.71 -15.25
C LYS A 39 4.66 -1.40 -13.91
N SER A 40 5.90 -1.73 -13.59
CA SER A 40 6.30 -2.25 -12.28
C SER A 40 6.99 -1.19 -11.42
N ALA A 41 6.52 -0.98 -10.20
CA ALA A 41 7.16 -0.09 -9.23
C ALA A 41 7.35 -0.76 -7.87
N ALA A 42 8.50 -0.53 -7.24
CA ALA A 42 8.75 -0.98 -5.87
C ALA A 42 7.91 -0.14 -4.89
N LEU A 43 7.23 -0.80 -3.95
CA LEU A 43 6.47 -0.14 -2.88
C LEU A 43 7.32 0.02 -1.62
N THR A 44 7.89 -1.08 -1.14
CA THR A 44 8.62 -1.08 0.14
C THR A 44 9.69 -2.17 0.13
N PRO A 45 10.93 -1.89 0.56
CA PRO A 45 11.94 -2.93 0.78
C PRO A 45 11.62 -3.77 2.02
N SER A 46 11.99 -5.05 2.02
CA SER A 46 11.62 -5.99 3.09
C SER A 46 12.08 -5.55 4.49
N GLY A 47 13.17 -4.79 4.58
CA GLY A 47 13.68 -4.18 5.81
C GLY A 47 12.71 -3.26 6.53
N ASN A 48 11.82 -2.59 5.79
CA ASN A 48 10.90 -1.58 6.32
C ASN A 48 9.49 -2.15 6.57
N ALA A 49 9.21 -3.39 6.16
CA ALA A 49 7.87 -3.95 6.25
C ALA A 49 7.35 -4.04 7.70
N LYS A 50 8.20 -4.35 8.68
CA LYS A 50 7.79 -4.34 10.10
C LYS A 50 7.40 -2.94 10.59
N ALA A 51 8.16 -1.91 10.18
CA ALA A 51 7.87 -0.52 10.53
C ALA A 51 6.57 -0.03 9.87
N ILE A 52 6.35 -0.32 8.58
CA ILE A 52 5.10 0.03 7.88
C ILE A 52 3.91 -0.70 8.46
N ALA A 53 4.05 -1.98 8.83
CA ALA A 53 2.99 -2.65 9.56
C ALA A 53 2.67 -1.86 10.84
N ALA A 54 3.66 -1.59 11.70
CA ALA A 54 3.45 -0.88 12.97
C ALA A 54 2.94 0.55 12.83
N TYR A 55 3.23 1.23 11.71
CA TYR A 55 2.60 2.50 11.37
C TYR A 55 1.07 2.37 11.35
N TRP A 56 0.52 1.28 10.81
CA TRP A 56 -0.92 1.03 10.76
C TRP A 56 -1.49 0.48 12.08
N THR A 57 -1.53 1.33 13.11
CA THR A 57 -2.18 1.01 14.39
C THR A 57 -3.69 0.83 14.22
N SER A 58 -4.35 0.15 15.17
CA SER A 58 -5.82 0.06 15.17
C SER A 58 -6.51 1.43 15.15
N SER A 59 -5.88 2.47 15.72
CA SER A 59 -6.43 3.83 15.71
C SER A 59 -6.35 4.43 14.31
N LYS A 60 -5.16 4.40 13.68
CA LYS A 60 -4.95 4.90 12.31
C LYS A 60 -5.84 4.17 11.30
N LEU A 61 -5.95 2.85 11.43
CA LEU A 61 -6.84 2.03 10.61
C LEU A 61 -8.33 2.41 10.76
N LYS A 62 -8.76 2.97 11.89
CA LYS A 62 -10.13 3.44 12.12
C LYS A 62 -10.32 4.89 11.65
N SER A 63 -9.31 5.74 11.78
CA SER A 63 -9.36 7.15 11.38
C SER A 63 -9.06 7.39 9.90
N ALA A 64 -8.42 6.44 9.22
CA ALA A 64 -8.13 6.52 7.80
C ALA A 64 -9.39 6.81 6.99
N LYS A 65 -9.28 7.72 6.03
CA LYS A 65 -10.40 8.17 5.20
C LYS A 65 -10.46 7.32 3.94
N THR A 66 -11.66 7.16 3.37
CA THR A 66 -11.73 6.56 2.03
C THR A 66 -10.94 7.43 1.06
N PHE A 67 -10.30 6.78 0.10
CA PHE A 67 -9.85 7.49 -1.08
C PHE A 67 -11.08 7.89 -1.90
N THR A 68 -11.10 9.12 -2.40
CA THR A 68 -12.29 9.71 -3.03
C THR A 68 -11.99 10.30 -4.41
N ALA A 69 -10.96 9.79 -5.11
CA ALA A 69 -10.76 10.17 -6.51
C ALA A 69 -12.07 10.00 -7.32
N ASP A 70 -12.91 9.03 -6.93
CA ASP A 70 -14.21 8.72 -7.54
C ASP A 70 -15.37 9.69 -7.19
N SER A 71 -15.28 10.48 -6.10
CA SER A 71 -16.46 11.12 -5.50
C SER A 71 -16.91 12.41 -6.18
N THR A 72 -16.21 12.87 -7.21
CA THR A 72 -16.56 14.13 -7.91
C THR A 72 -17.35 13.89 -9.20
N ILE A 73 -17.75 12.66 -9.49
CA ILE A 73 -18.37 12.31 -10.77
C ILE A 73 -19.78 11.77 -10.57
N SER A 74 -20.71 12.71 -10.43
CA SER A 74 -21.94 12.63 -11.21
C SER A 74 -21.53 12.73 -12.68
N ALA A 75 -21.23 11.60 -13.33
CA ALA A 75 -21.11 11.61 -14.78
C ALA A 75 -22.54 11.83 -15.29
N LYS A 76 -22.92 13.08 -15.55
CA LYS A 76 -24.11 13.36 -16.32
C LYS A 76 -23.96 12.59 -17.62
N LEU A 77 -24.76 11.54 -17.77
CA LEU A 77 -24.76 10.68 -18.93
C LEU A 77 -25.03 11.55 -20.17
N THR A 78 -24.00 11.90 -20.93
CA THR A 78 -24.21 12.38 -22.30
C THR A 78 -24.62 11.13 -23.07
N LYS A 79 -25.91 11.02 -23.38
CA LYS A 79 -26.46 9.92 -24.20
C LYS A 79 -25.70 9.82 -25.52
N THR A 80 -24.63 9.03 -25.56
CA THR A 80 -24.03 8.38 -26.74
C THR A 80 -22.87 7.48 -26.28
N GLY A 81 -22.98 6.18 -26.55
CA GLY A 81 -21.87 5.22 -26.44
C GLY A 81 -21.85 4.40 -25.14
N ALA A 82 -22.13 3.10 -25.26
CA ALA A 82 -21.52 2.10 -24.39
C ALA A 82 -20.64 1.28 -25.34
N ALA A 83 -19.33 1.51 -25.32
CA ALA A 83 -18.45 0.69 -26.14
C ALA A 83 -18.38 -0.69 -25.49
N LYS A 84 -18.59 -1.74 -26.30
CA LYS A 84 -18.34 -3.08 -25.80
C LYS A 84 -16.84 -3.28 -25.85
N ALA A 85 -16.22 -3.41 -24.68
CA ALA A 85 -14.86 -3.94 -24.58
C ALA A 85 -14.72 -5.16 -25.49
N ALA A 86 -13.73 -5.12 -26.37
CA ALA A 86 -13.46 -6.23 -27.27
C ALA A 86 -12.56 -7.23 -26.56
N ALA A 87 -13.00 -8.50 -26.49
CA ALA A 87 -12.08 -9.58 -26.14
C ALA A 87 -10.97 -9.64 -27.21
N ASP A 88 -9.72 -9.56 -26.78
CA ASP A 88 -8.53 -9.63 -27.63
C ASP A 88 -8.06 -11.07 -27.91
N GLY A 89 -8.80 -12.06 -27.38
CA GLY A 89 -8.43 -13.45 -27.46
C GLY A 89 -9.44 -14.40 -26.83
N LYS A 90 -9.03 -15.65 -26.63
CA LYS A 90 -9.89 -16.68 -26.02
C LYS A 90 -10.12 -16.40 -24.55
N ALA A 91 -11.33 -16.68 -24.10
CA ALA A 91 -11.71 -16.64 -22.69
C ALA A 91 -10.83 -17.61 -21.89
N GLY A 92 -10.29 -17.14 -20.77
CA GLY A 92 -9.40 -17.94 -19.92
C GLY A 92 -9.75 -17.88 -18.44
N LEU A 93 -9.34 -18.92 -17.71
CA LEU A 93 -9.58 -19.08 -16.29
C LEU A 93 -8.34 -19.66 -15.60
N VAL A 94 -8.03 -19.15 -14.41
CA VAL A 94 -7.16 -19.77 -13.42
C VAL A 94 -8.00 -20.10 -12.19
N ALA A 95 -7.95 -21.36 -11.75
CA ALA A 95 -8.76 -21.84 -10.63
C ALA A 95 -8.41 -21.12 -9.31
N PRO A 96 -9.40 -20.85 -8.44
CA PRO A 96 -9.14 -20.35 -7.11
C PRO A 96 -8.36 -21.36 -6.27
N THR A 97 -7.62 -20.85 -5.29
CA THR A 97 -6.95 -21.64 -4.26
C THR A 97 -7.62 -21.44 -2.91
N GLY A 98 -7.98 -22.52 -2.22
CA GLY A 98 -8.48 -22.43 -0.85
C GLY A 98 -7.36 -22.07 0.15
N PRO A 99 -7.72 -21.63 1.37
CA PRO A 99 -6.76 -21.53 2.48
C PRO A 99 -6.10 -22.90 2.75
N GLY A 100 -4.86 -22.90 3.23
CA GLY A 100 -4.19 -24.13 3.64
C GLY A 100 -5.01 -24.90 4.67
N GLY A 101 -5.40 -26.15 4.37
CA GLY A 101 -6.11 -27.03 5.31
C GLY A 101 -7.61 -26.78 5.50
N SER A 102 -8.26 -25.94 4.67
CA SER A 102 -9.69 -25.63 4.81
C SER A 102 -10.62 -26.76 4.35
N LYS A 103 -11.52 -27.20 5.25
CA LYS A 103 -12.74 -27.98 4.94
C LYS A 103 -13.86 -27.03 4.49
N SER A 104 -14.74 -27.50 3.60
CA SER A 104 -15.88 -26.72 3.06
C SER A 104 -16.75 -26.15 4.19
N ALA A 105 -17.12 -24.86 4.11
CA ALA A 105 -18.15 -24.33 4.99
C ALA A 105 -19.50 -24.98 4.64
N GLY A 106 -20.32 -25.27 5.65
CA GLY A 106 -21.65 -25.85 5.49
C GLY A 106 -22.58 -24.98 4.64
N SER A 107 -23.71 -25.54 4.19
CA SER A 107 -24.68 -24.80 3.37
C SER A 107 -25.32 -23.67 4.19
N SER A 108 -25.16 -22.43 3.73
CA SER A 108 -25.83 -21.24 4.28
C SER A 108 -26.78 -20.67 3.23
N LYS A 109 -27.96 -20.22 3.66
CA LYS A 109 -28.88 -19.43 2.81
C LYS A 109 -28.42 -17.98 2.64
N ASN A 110 -27.55 -17.50 3.52
CA ASN A 110 -26.94 -16.17 3.45
C ASN A 110 -25.64 -16.19 2.65
N VAL A 111 -25.34 -15.09 1.95
CA VAL A 111 -24.05 -14.89 1.28
C VAL A 111 -22.94 -14.92 2.33
N ASN A 112 -22.06 -15.91 2.23
CA ASN A 112 -20.87 -15.99 3.08
C ASN A 112 -19.83 -15.03 2.52
N LEU A 113 -19.43 -14.03 3.31
CA LEU A 113 -18.44 -13.05 2.86
C LEU A 113 -17.04 -13.68 2.67
N PRO A 114 -16.34 -13.34 1.57
CA PRO A 114 -15.02 -13.88 1.27
C PRO A 114 -13.95 -13.35 2.23
N ILE A 115 -13.24 -14.26 2.89
CA ILE A 115 -12.10 -13.90 3.76
C ILE A 115 -10.89 -13.41 2.95
N THR A 116 -10.86 -13.69 1.64
CA THR A 116 -9.84 -13.15 0.73
C THR A 116 -10.01 -11.66 0.50
N VAL A 117 -11.20 -11.08 0.75
CA VAL A 117 -11.49 -9.67 0.52
C VAL A 117 -11.21 -8.89 1.78
N GLY A 118 -10.66 -7.70 1.62
CA GLY A 118 -10.28 -6.84 2.73
C GLY A 118 -10.16 -5.39 2.29
N LYS A 119 -9.54 -4.59 3.15
CA LYS A 119 -9.16 -3.22 2.83
C LYS A 119 -7.69 -3.14 2.45
N VAL A 120 -7.40 -2.27 1.50
CA VAL A 120 -6.04 -1.77 1.30
C VAL A 120 -5.96 -0.40 1.99
N PHE A 121 -4.84 -0.13 2.65
CA PHE A 121 -4.55 1.15 3.28
C PHE A 121 -3.23 1.69 2.73
N PHE A 122 -3.15 3.01 2.56
CA PHE A 122 -1.97 3.69 2.02
C PHE A 122 -1.95 5.14 2.48
N VAL A 123 -0.84 5.83 2.25
CA VAL A 123 -0.68 7.26 2.50
C VAL A 123 -0.54 7.96 1.15
N ASP A 124 -1.44 8.92 0.87
CA ASP A 124 -1.40 9.69 -0.38
C ASP A 124 -0.22 10.70 -0.41
N ASP A 125 -0.02 11.33 -1.56
CA ASP A 125 1.00 12.37 -1.80
C ASP A 125 0.89 13.56 -0.84
N LYS A 126 -0.31 13.80 -0.31
CA LYS A 126 -0.63 14.83 0.69
C LYS A 126 -0.42 14.36 2.14
N GLY A 127 0.13 13.17 2.34
CA GLY A 127 0.39 12.60 3.66
C GLY A 127 -0.88 12.12 4.38
N GLN A 128 -2.01 11.96 3.69
CA GLN A 128 -3.27 11.56 4.30
C GLN A 128 -3.41 10.03 4.28
N GLU A 129 -3.88 9.48 5.40
CA GLU A 129 -4.19 8.06 5.53
C GLU A 129 -5.46 7.72 4.77
N ARG A 130 -5.32 6.87 3.75
CA ARG A 130 -6.38 6.47 2.83
C ARG A 130 -6.67 4.98 2.89
N TRP A 131 -7.84 4.61 2.40
CA TRP A 131 -8.16 3.22 2.14
C TRP A 131 -9.06 3.02 0.93
N CYS A 132 -8.93 1.84 0.34
CA CYS A 132 -9.79 1.24 -0.68
C CYS A 132 -10.12 -0.21 -0.25
N SER A 133 -10.73 -0.98 -1.15
CA SER A 133 -10.93 -2.42 -1.04
C SER A 133 -9.88 -3.20 -1.86
N GLY A 134 -9.77 -4.50 -1.63
CA GLY A 134 -8.92 -5.38 -2.42
C GLY A 134 -9.18 -6.85 -2.13
N THR A 135 -8.62 -7.75 -2.93
CA THR A 135 -8.73 -9.19 -2.70
C THR A 135 -7.42 -9.95 -2.91
N SER A 136 -7.17 -10.97 -2.09
CA SER A 136 -6.17 -12.00 -2.38
C SER A 136 -6.57 -12.79 -3.61
N ILE A 137 -5.61 -13.04 -4.50
CA ILE A 137 -5.78 -13.84 -5.73
C ILE A 137 -4.73 -14.94 -5.84
N GLN A 138 -5.05 -15.96 -6.62
CA GLN A 138 -4.17 -17.10 -6.87
C GLN A 138 -2.84 -16.62 -7.48
N SER A 139 -1.73 -17.10 -6.94
CA SER A 139 -0.38 -16.85 -7.45
C SER A 139 0.58 -17.97 -7.04
N LYS A 140 1.71 -18.10 -7.76
CA LYS A 140 2.73 -19.13 -7.49
C LYS A 140 3.27 -19.06 -6.06
N TYR A 141 3.49 -17.84 -5.56
CA TYR A 141 4.07 -17.61 -4.23
C TYR A 141 3.03 -17.24 -3.16
N ARG A 142 1.73 -17.30 -3.48
CA ARG A 142 0.63 -17.04 -2.54
C ARG A 142 0.72 -15.64 -1.89
N ASN A 143 1.10 -14.64 -2.67
CA ASN A 143 1.49 -13.31 -2.19
C ASN A 143 0.92 -12.18 -3.08
N LEU A 144 -0.24 -12.39 -3.72
CA LEU A 144 -0.76 -11.45 -4.71
C LEU A 144 -2.14 -10.92 -4.34
N VAL A 145 -2.30 -9.60 -4.44
CA VAL A 145 -3.53 -8.86 -4.19
C VAL A 145 -3.97 -8.16 -5.46
N ALA A 146 -5.26 -8.22 -5.80
CA ALA A 146 -5.86 -7.35 -6.81
C ALA A 146 -6.57 -6.17 -6.16
N THR A 147 -6.42 -5.00 -6.74
CA THR A 147 -7.11 -3.74 -6.38
C THR A 147 -7.23 -2.84 -7.63
N ALA A 148 -7.82 -1.66 -7.52
CA ALA A 148 -7.86 -0.66 -8.59
C ALA A 148 -6.50 0.02 -8.73
N GLY A 149 -6.17 0.50 -9.93
CA GLY A 149 -4.93 1.22 -10.22
C GLY A 149 -4.81 2.47 -9.34
N HIS A 150 -5.88 3.25 -9.28
CA HIS A 150 -5.93 4.49 -8.49
C HIS A 150 -5.87 4.27 -6.98
N CYS A 151 -5.98 3.03 -6.49
CA CYS A 151 -5.86 2.71 -5.06
C CYS A 151 -4.42 2.40 -4.63
N VAL A 152 -3.46 2.44 -5.55
CA VAL A 152 -2.05 2.13 -5.27
C VAL A 152 -1.09 3.05 -6.01
N TYR A 153 -1.54 3.71 -7.08
CA TYR A 153 -0.71 4.56 -7.92
C TYR A 153 -1.36 5.92 -8.14
N ASP A 154 -0.57 6.96 -7.96
CA ASP A 154 -0.90 8.34 -8.24
C ASP A 154 -0.43 8.70 -9.64
N THR A 155 -1.38 8.96 -10.54
CA THR A 155 -1.08 9.35 -11.92
C THR A 155 -0.57 10.78 -12.02
N ASP A 156 -0.98 11.67 -11.11
CA ASP A 156 -0.56 13.08 -11.10
C ASP A 156 0.94 13.20 -10.78
N THR A 157 1.40 12.45 -9.77
CA THR A 157 2.82 12.44 -9.36
C THR A 157 3.62 11.31 -10.01
N ASN A 158 2.97 10.45 -10.79
CA ASN A 158 3.52 9.28 -11.47
C ASN A 158 4.32 8.36 -10.52
N LYS A 159 3.75 8.08 -9.34
CA LYS A 159 4.38 7.30 -8.27
C LYS A 159 3.38 6.41 -7.55
N PRO A 160 3.81 5.25 -7.03
CA PRO A 160 2.98 4.49 -6.12
C PRO A 160 2.83 5.21 -4.76
N TYR A 161 1.70 4.98 -4.09
CA TYR A 161 1.45 5.48 -2.74
C TYR A 161 2.33 4.80 -1.69
N ASP A 162 2.61 5.53 -0.62
CA ASP A 162 3.45 5.06 0.48
C ASP A 162 2.67 4.25 1.51
N ASN A 163 3.39 3.50 2.33
CA ASN A 163 2.84 2.69 3.42
C ASN A 163 1.71 1.75 2.98
N PHE A 164 1.73 1.26 1.74
CA PHE A 164 0.69 0.37 1.24
C PHE A 164 0.63 -0.95 2.04
N VAL A 165 -0.55 -1.28 2.57
CA VAL A 165 -0.83 -2.57 3.21
C VAL A 165 -2.18 -3.14 2.78
N PHE A 166 -2.28 -4.45 2.70
CA PHE A 166 -3.54 -5.18 2.54
C PHE A 166 -3.90 -5.90 3.84
N ILE A 167 -5.16 -5.76 4.29
CA ILE A 167 -5.69 -6.41 5.48
C ILE A 167 -6.92 -7.25 5.09
N PRO A 168 -6.76 -8.54 4.81
CA PRO A 168 -7.88 -9.42 4.47
C PRO A 168 -8.81 -9.59 5.68
N GLY A 169 -10.12 -9.61 5.42
CA GLY A 169 -11.14 -9.71 6.45
C GLY A 169 -11.15 -8.54 7.44
N TYR A 170 -10.65 -7.36 7.05
CA TYR A 170 -10.63 -6.17 7.90
C TYR A 170 -12.01 -5.88 8.51
N TYR A 171 -12.02 -5.54 9.81
CA TYR A 171 -13.21 -5.10 10.53
C TYR A 171 -12.86 -4.17 11.68
N GLN A 172 -13.31 -2.91 11.63
CA GLN A 172 -13.19 -1.92 12.71
C GLN A 172 -11.80 -1.86 13.39
N GLY A 173 -10.74 -1.68 12.59
CA GLY A 173 -9.35 -1.61 13.07
C GLY A 173 -8.69 -2.95 13.38
N LYS A 174 -9.38 -4.07 13.16
CA LYS A 174 -8.83 -5.43 13.36
C LYS A 174 -8.21 -5.96 12.07
N ALA A 175 -7.06 -6.61 12.22
CA ALA A 175 -6.35 -7.34 11.16
C ALA A 175 -6.30 -8.85 11.48
N PRO A 176 -7.45 -9.57 11.38
CA PRO A 176 -7.57 -10.94 11.90
C PRO A 176 -6.60 -11.93 11.24
N TRP A 177 -6.24 -11.68 9.98
CA TRP A 177 -5.37 -12.53 9.17
C TRP A 177 -3.97 -11.94 8.97
N GLY A 178 -3.61 -10.91 9.74
CA GLY A 178 -2.35 -10.17 9.62
C GLY A 178 -2.42 -8.98 8.67
N ILE A 179 -1.39 -8.14 8.74
CA ILE A 179 -1.15 -6.98 7.87
C ILE A 179 -0.12 -7.37 6.82
N TYR A 180 -0.48 -7.28 5.54
CA TYR A 180 0.39 -7.67 4.43
C TYR A 180 0.93 -6.43 3.74
N VAL A 181 2.21 -6.15 3.94
CA VAL A 181 2.86 -4.96 3.39
C VAL A 181 3.16 -5.14 1.91
N GLY A 182 2.84 -4.12 1.11
CA GLY A 182 3.12 -4.10 -0.33
C GLY A 182 4.62 -4.07 -0.61
N ALA A 183 5.08 -4.98 -1.47
CA ALA A 183 6.47 -5.05 -1.90
C ALA A 183 6.66 -4.41 -3.28
N LYS A 184 5.76 -4.73 -4.20
CA LYS A 184 5.80 -4.27 -5.59
C LYS A 184 4.37 -4.16 -6.14
N VAL A 185 4.12 -3.12 -6.91
CA VAL A 185 2.89 -2.96 -7.70
C VAL A 185 3.17 -3.19 -9.17
N ASN A 186 2.21 -3.80 -9.86
CA ASN A 186 2.20 -4.02 -11.29
C ASN A 186 0.87 -3.46 -11.85
N THR A 187 0.93 -2.43 -12.67
CA THR A 187 -0.22 -1.79 -13.33
C THR A 187 -0.07 -1.87 -14.84
N HIS A 188 -1.14 -1.56 -15.58
CA HIS A 188 -1.05 -1.33 -17.02
C HIS A 188 -0.33 0.00 -17.32
N ASP A 189 0.46 0.06 -18.38
CA ASP A 189 1.13 1.30 -18.79
C ASP A 189 0.11 2.39 -19.15
N ASP A 190 -0.96 2.07 -19.89
CA ASP A 190 -1.98 3.06 -20.28
C ASP A 190 -2.69 3.73 -19.10
N PHE A 191 -2.88 2.99 -18.00
CA PHE A 191 -3.38 3.61 -16.76
C PHE A 191 -2.38 4.64 -16.22
N THR A 192 -1.10 4.31 -16.17
CA THR A 192 -0.08 5.19 -15.56
C THR A 192 0.43 6.31 -16.47
N ILE A 193 0.31 6.16 -17.79
CA ILE A 193 0.83 7.10 -18.79
C ILE A 193 -0.29 7.95 -19.37
N PHE A 194 -1.43 7.33 -19.68
CA PHE A 194 -2.55 7.97 -20.35
C PHE A 194 -3.74 8.18 -19.42
N GLU A 195 -3.67 7.81 -18.15
CA GLU A 195 -4.78 7.93 -17.19
C GLU A 195 -6.05 7.26 -17.73
N ASP A 196 -5.87 6.14 -18.44
CA ASP A 196 -6.96 5.40 -19.03
C ASP A 196 -7.58 4.46 -18.00
N TYR A 197 -8.78 4.80 -17.52
CA TYR A 197 -9.46 4.00 -16.51
C TYR A 197 -10.07 2.71 -17.08
N ASP A 198 -10.07 2.48 -18.39
CA ASP A 198 -10.34 1.14 -18.91
C ASP A 198 -9.30 0.11 -18.42
N TYR A 199 -8.14 0.60 -17.95
CA TYR A 199 -7.08 -0.18 -17.33
C TYR A 199 -6.86 0.12 -15.84
N ASP A 200 -7.87 0.65 -15.13
CA ASP A 200 -7.82 0.98 -13.70
C ASP A 200 -7.84 -0.27 -12.79
N TYR A 201 -6.78 -1.06 -12.89
CA TYR A 201 -6.53 -2.24 -12.08
C TYR A 201 -5.04 -2.38 -11.76
N ALA A 202 -4.76 -3.03 -10.63
CA ALA A 202 -3.41 -3.29 -10.18
C ALA A 202 -3.28 -4.66 -9.52
N PHE A 203 -2.10 -5.26 -9.70
CA PHE A 203 -1.69 -6.47 -9.00
C PHE A 203 -0.51 -6.16 -8.08
N VAL A 204 -0.73 -6.28 -6.77
CA VAL A 204 0.26 -5.94 -5.74
C VAL A 204 0.82 -7.21 -5.11
N ASN A 205 2.12 -7.42 -5.26
CA ASN A 205 2.85 -8.45 -4.53
C ASN A 205 3.11 -7.97 -3.10
N VAL A 206 2.81 -8.80 -2.11
CA VAL A 206 2.98 -8.49 -0.68
C VAL A 206 4.05 -9.36 -0.03
N TYR A 207 4.60 -8.92 1.08
CA TYR A 207 5.40 -9.76 1.97
C TYR A 207 4.51 -10.74 2.76
N ASN A 208 5.12 -11.63 3.54
CA ASN A 208 4.38 -12.38 4.56
C ASN A 208 3.61 -11.42 5.48
N GLY A 209 2.47 -11.90 5.99
CA GLY A 209 1.64 -11.13 6.89
C GLY A 209 2.33 -10.88 8.22
N ILE A 210 1.98 -9.79 8.86
CA ILE A 210 2.52 -9.39 10.16
C ILE A 210 1.38 -9.31 11.16
N LYS A 211 1.48 -10.06 12.27
CA LYS A 211 0.56 -9.94 13.41
C LYS A 211 1.18 -9.03 14.46
N GLN A 212 0.44 -8.00 14.84
CA GLN A 212 0.85 -7.04 15.87
C GLN A 212 0.29 -7.44 17.23
N GLN A 213 1.14 -7.34 18.25
CA GLN A 213 0.71 -7.29 19.63
C GLN A 213 0.33 -5.85 20.01
N PRO A 214 -0.40 -5.64 21.12
CA PRO A 214 -0.67 -4.30 21.64
C PRO A 214 0.63 -3.50 21.83
N GLU A 215 0.58 -2.20 21.53
CA GLU A 215 1.70 -1.29 21.76
C GLU A 215 2.03 -1.20 23.25
N LYS A 216 3.33 -1.13 23.58
CA LYS A 216 3.81 -0.87 24.93
C LYS A 216 4.65 0.40 24.95
N GLU A 217 4.26 1.36 25.78
CA GLU A 217 5.08 2.54 26.04
C GLU A 217 6.33 2.14 26.85
N VAL A 218 7.49 2.63 26.41
CA VAL A 218 8.80 2.32 26.99
C VAL A 218 9.69 3.57 27.01
N ASP A 219 10.79 3.53 27.75
CA ASP A 219 11.84 4.56 27.68
C ASP A 219 12.61 4.52 26.35
N TYR A 220 13.31 5.61 26.04
CA TYR A 220 14.05 5.76 24.78
C TYR A 220 15.12 4.68 24.56
N LYS A 221 15.82 4.27 25.62
CA LYS A 221 16.89 3.27 25.52
C LYS A 221 16.32 1.91 25.14
N THR A 222 15.21 1.51 25.75
CA THR A 222 14.47 0.29 25.42
C THR A 222 13.92 0.36 23.99
N TYR A 223 13.31 1.49 23.61
CA TYR A 223 12.81 1.73 22.25
C TYR A 223 13.93 1.59 21.20
N LYS A 224 15.04 2.30 21.39
CA LYS A 224 16.17 2.28 20.46
C LYS A 224 16.76 0.88 20.33
N ALA A 225 16.96 0.17 21.44
CA ALA A 225 17.47 -1.20 21.41
C ALA A 225 16.53 -2.17 20.66
N HIS A 226 15.21 -1.99 20.77
CA HIS A 226 14.22 -2.78 20.03
C HIS A 226 14.28 -2.49 18.54
N VAL A 227 14.28 -1.21 18.17
CA VAL A 227 14.22 -0.74 16.79
C VAL A 227 15.52 -1.01 16.02
N ASP A 228 16.68 -0.83 16.66
CA ASP A 228 18.00 -1.14 16.09
C ASP A 228 18.11 -2.63 15.71
N LYS A 229 17.49 -3.52 16.51
CA LYS A 229 17.38 -4.96 16.23
C LYS A 229 16.29 -5.32 15.21
N GLY A 230 15.53 -4.34 14.73
CA GLY A 230 14.46 -4.54 13.76
C GLY A 230 13.10 -4.84 14.31
N GLY A 231 12.93 -4.61 15.59
CA GLY A 231 11.61 -4.44 16.18
C GLY A 231 10.89 -3.24 15.59
N ALA A 232 9.56 -3.30 15.61
CA ALA A 232 8.72 -2.20 15.18
C ALA A 232 8.42 -1.27 16.36
N GLY A 233 8.41 0.03 16.12
CA GLY A 233 8.08 1.03 17.14
C GLY A 233 7.71 2.35 16.50
N ARG A 234 7.16 3.24 17.31
CA ARG A 234 6.90 4.62 16.91
C ARG A 234 7.23 5.59 18.02
N GLU A 235 7.53 6.81 17.60
CA GLU A 235 7.65 7.96 18.47
C GLU A 235 6.39 8.83 18.37
N ASP A 236 6.04 9.50 19.45
CA ASP A 236 4.95 10.47 19.51
C ASP A 236 5.46 11.74 20.20
N ALA A 237 5.66 12.80 19.40
CA ALA A 237 6.08 14.11 19.87
C ALA A 237 4.84 14.99 20.15
N ARG A 238 4.75 15.54 21.36
CA ARG A 238 3.61 16.38 21.76
C ARG A 238 4.07 17.67 22.39
N THR A 239 3.58 18.80 21.87
CA THR A 239 3.68 20.09 22.53
C THR A 239 2.77 20.08 23.76
N VAL A 240 3.31 20.43 24.91
CA VAL A 240 2.62 20.42 26.20
C VAL A 240 2.90 21.70 26.96
N ASP A 241 2.13 21.95 28.02
CA ASP A 241 2.49 22.99 28.98
C ASP A 241 3.76 22.61 29.76
N ARG A 242 4.33 23.60 30.44
CA ARG A 242 5.54 23.47 31.23
C ARG A 242 5.40 22.42 32.35
N GLN A 243 4.28 22.41 33.06
CA GLN A 243 4.09 21.51 34.20
C GLN A 243 4.15 20.06 33.76
N THR A 244 3.45 19.74 32.67
CA THR A 244 3.46 18.42 32.04
C THR A 244 4.87 18.02 31.59
N TYR A 245 5.65 18.95 31.05
CA TYR A 245 7.06 18.71 30.68
C TYR A 245 7.95 18.43 31.89
N GLU A 246 7.83 19.21 32.97
CA GLU A 246 8.56 19.00 34.22
C GLU A 246 8.22 17.62 34.82
N GLU A 247 6.93 17.28 34.93
CA GLU A 247 6.49 15.96 35.42
C GLU A 247 6.97 14.80 34.53
N TRP A 248 7.06 15.01 33.21
CA TRP A 248 7.57 14.02 32.27
C TRP A 248 9.08 13.79 32.44
N THR A 249 9.87 14.86 32.45
CA THR A 249 11.33 14.80 32.60
C THR A 249 11.77 14.30 33.96
N LYS A 250 10.97 14.54 35.02
CA LYS A 250 11.17 13.97 36.36
C LYS A 250 11.07 12.44 36.39
N LYS A 251 10.31 11.84 35.47
CA LYS A 251 10.20 10.38 35.30
C LYS A 251 11.29 9.81 34.37
N GLY A 252 12.27 10.62 33.98
CA GLY A 252 13.29 10.26 32.99
C GLY A 252 12.82 10.37 31.53
N GLY A 253 11.67 10.99 31.29
CA GLY A 253 11.16 11.24 29.95
C GLY A 253 12.01 12.26 29.18
N LEU A 254 12.15 12.06 27.87
CA LEU A 254 12.88 12.98 27.00
C LEU A 254 11.95 14.04 26.41
N GLY A 255 12.50 15.22 26.15
CA GLY A 255 11.79 16.32 25.51
C GLY A 255 12.76 17.38 24.97
N LYS A 256 12.21 18.35 24.25
CA LYS A 256 12.93 19.52 23.75
C LYS A 256 12.19 20.80 24.05
N VAL A 257 12.92 21.91 23.98
CA VAL A 257 12.39 23.25 24.15
C VAL A 257 12.75 24.10 22.94
N ASP A 258 11.74 24.72 22.35
CA ASP A 258 11.88 25.64 21.21
C ASP A 258 11.49 27.06 21.64
N GLY A 259 11.99 28.08 20.92
CA GLY A 259 11.65 29.49 21.19
C GLY A 259 12.25 30.05 22.48
N VAL A 260 13.44 29.59 22.86
CA VAL A 260 14.17 30.15 24.00
C VAL A 260 14.86 31.45 23.60
N ASP A 261 14.23 32.58 23.93
CA ASP A 261 14.75 33.93 23.70
C ASP A 261 15.98 34.23 24.56
N LYS A 262 16.72 35.32 24.25
CA LYS A 262 17.95 35.65 24.99
C LYS A 262 17.64 36.12 26.41
N GLU A 263 16.51 36.77 26.57
CA GLU A 263 16.00 37.37 27.82
C GLU A 263 15.55 36.29 28.81
N ASP A 264 15.10 35.15 28.29
CA ASP A 264 14.69 33.97 29.07
C ASP A 264 15.88 33.09 29.49
N GLN A 265 17.07 33.31 28.91
CA GLN A 265 18.27 32.54 29.20
C GLN A 265 18.99 33.06 30.43
N VAL A 266 19.36 32.13 31.30
CA VAL A 266 20.16 32.39 32.49
C VAL A 266 21.48 31.63 32.43
N GLY A 267 22.40 31.92 33.36
CA GLY A 267 23.62 31.14 33.49
C GLY A 267 23.38 29.79 34.20
N PRO A 268 24.28 28.80 34.04
CA PRO A 268 24.20 27.50 34.73
C PRO A 268 24.14 27.64 36.27
N GLN A 269 24.74 28.70 36.82
CA GLN A 269 24.80 28.98 38.25
C GLN A 269 23.66 29.86 38.77
N TYR A 270 22.72 30.24 37.91
CA TYR A 270 21.58 31.05 38.35
C TYR A 270 20.67 30.23 39.27
N LYS A 271 20.23 30.84 40.38
CA LYS A 271 19.39 30.16 41.38
C LYS A 271 18.05 29.77 40.74
N GLY A 272 17.78 28.47 40.68
CA GLY A 272 16.57 27.95 40.03
C GLY A 272 16.66 27.84 38.50
N ALA A 273 17.88 27.90 37.93
CA ALA A 273 18.11 27.55 36.53
C ALA A 273 17.69 26.11 36.26
N ILE A 274 17.04 25.90 35.12
CA ILE A 274 16.74 24.57 34.60
C ILE A 274 17.49 24.36 33.28
N GLY A 275 18.17 23.22 33.14
CA GLY A 275 18.76 22.78 31.90
C GLY A 275 17.68 22.27 30.95
N VAL A 276 17.69 22.77 29.71
CA VAL A 276 16.75 22.38 28.66
C VAL A 276 17.49 21.96 27.39
N ALA A 277 16.93 20.97 26.69
CA ALA A 277 17.46 20.49 25.42
C ALA A 277 16.93 21.37 24.28
N VAL A 278 17.84 22.05 23.57
CA VAL A 278 17.51 22.84 22.38
C VAL A 278 18.13 22.18 21.16
N GLU A 279 17.31 21.94 20.15
CA GLU A 279 17.74 21.30 18.90
C GLU A 279 18.68 22.22 18.12
N THR A 280 19.73 21.63 17.51
CA THR A 280 20.73 22.36 16.72
C THR A 280 21.24 21.49 15.57
N ASP A 281 22.04 22.08 14.67
CA ASP A 281 22.67 21.35 13.57
C ASP A 281 23.91 20.56 14.01
N LYS A 282 24.29 19.56 13.21
CA LYS A 282 25.44 18.69 13.50
C LYS A 282 26.77 19.45 13.62
N ALA A 283 26.98 20.53 12.86
CA ALA A 283 28.23 21.27 12.88
C ALA A 283 28.36 22.09 14.17
N THR A 284 27.28 22.74 14.60
CA THR A 284 27.19 23.44 15.89
C THR A 284 27.37 22.46 17.05
N TRP A 285 26.68 21.32 17.01
CA TRP A 285 26.86 20.26 18.00
C TRP A 285 28.32 19.77 18.04
N GLY A 286 28.94 19.54 16.88
CA GLY A 286 30.33 19.08 16.73
C GLY A 286 31.42 20.08 17.13
N LYS A 287 31.09 21.36 17.36
CA LYS A 287 32.04 22.37 17.88
C LYS A 287 32.05 22.46 19.41
N ALA A 288 30.99 22.01 20.07
CA ALA A 288 30.87 22.05 21.52
C ALA A 288 31.86 21.10 22.22
N ALA A 289 32.00 21.19 23.55
CA ALA A 289 32.92 20.38 24.35
C ALA A 289 32.82 18.87 24.04
N SER A 290 33.92 18.13 24.18
CA SER A 290 33.99 16.70 23.80
C SER A 290 33.07 15.78 24.61
N ARG A 291 32.70 16.18 25.83
CA ARG A 291 31.79 15.42 26.70
C ARG A 291 30.34 15.55 26.23
N VAL A 292 29.62 14.45 26.28
CA VAL A 292 28.19 14.38 26.01
C VAL A 292 27.45 14.23 27.34
N PHE A 293 26.52 15.15 27.59
CA PHE A 293 25.73 15.22 28.80
C PHE A 293 24.30 14.69 28.56
N GLY A 294 23.57 14.44 29.64
CA GLY A 294 22.14 14.19 29.64
C GLY A 294 21.38 15.23 30.47
N LEU A 295 20.05 15.12 30.47
CA LEU A 295 19.16 15.90 31.33
C LEU A 295 18.19 14.96 32.06
N HIS A 296 17.95 15.24 33.34
CA HIS A 296 16.93 14.58 34.15
C HIS A 296 16.31 15.60 35.10
N ASP A 297 14.99 15.76 35.09
CA ASP A 297 14.27 16.74 35.93
C ASP A 297 14.86 18.17 35.86
N GLY A 298 15.22 18.63 34.66
CA GLY A 298 15.85 19.94 34.45
C GLY A 298 17.28 20.07 34.99
N LYS A 299 17.92 18.97 35.42
CA LYS A 299 19.29 18.95 35.92
C LYS A 299 20.23 18.23 34.96
N VAL A 300 21.49 18.65 34.98
CA VAL A 300 22.51 18.08 34.09
C VAL A 300 23.00 16.75 34.64
N THR A 301 23.07 15.74 33.76
CA THR A 301 23.65 14.45 34.09
C THR A 301 24.88 14.15 33.24
N LEU A 302 25.76 13.30 33.76
CA LEU A 302 26.88 12.74 33.03
C LEU A 302 26.93 11.23 33.30
N HIS A 303 26.92 10.42 32.25
CA HIS A 303 26.82 8.96 32.36
C HIS A 303 25.62 8.51 33.23
N GLY A 304 24.52 9.27 33.17
CA GLY A 304 23.31 9.02 33.97
C GLY A 304 23.35 9.50 35.42
N GLN A 305 24.48 10.03 35.89
CA GLN A 305 24.60 10.60 37.24
C GLN A 305 24.33 12.10 37.23
N GLU A 306 23.44 12.56 38.11
CA GLU A 306 23.17 13.99 38.32
C GLU A 306 24.42 14.73 38.80
N LEU A 307 24.67 15.90 38.22
CA LEU A 307 25.76 16.78 38.62
C LEU A 307 25.24 17.88 39.56
N ASP A 308 26.04 18.17 40.58
CA ASP A 308 25.88 19.38 41.38
C ASP A 308 25.90 20.63 40.48
N GLN A 309 25.12 21.66 40.84
CA GLN A 309 24.91 22.82 39.97
C GLN A 309 26.21 23.56 39.64
N ASP A 310 27.16 23.65 40.56
CA ASP A 310 28.48 24.25 40.38
C ASP A 310 29.33 23.53 39.30
N LYS A 311 29.02 22.27 39.01
CA LYS A 311 29.68 21.45 37.98
C LYS A 311 28.97 21.47 36.63
N TRP A 312 27.86 22.21 36.50
CA TRP A 312 27.13 22.29 35.24
C TRP A 312 27.97 22.94 34.14
N PRO A 313 27.95 22.41 32.91
CA PRO A 313 28.73 22.95 31.81
C PRO A 313 28.18 24.30 31.34
N LYS A 314 28.98 25.03 30.55
CA LYS A 314 28.51 26.25 29.88
C LYS A 314 27.37 25.94 28.90
N THR A 315 26.53 26.95 28.64
CA THR A 315 25.50 26.89 27.60
C THR A 315 26.12 26.47 26.25
N GLY A 316 25.39 25.67 25.47
CA GLY A 316 25.88 25.10 24.22
C GLY A 316 26.62 23.77 24.36
N ALA A 317 26.77 23.21 25.57
CA ALA A 317 27.34 21.88 25.75
C ALA A 317 26.47 20.78 25.11
N ARG A 318 27.10 19.70 24.62
CA ARG A 318 26.43 18.64 23.87
C ARG A 318 25.52 17.80 24.75
N LEU A 319 24.32 17.54 24.25
CA LEU A 319 23.46 16.47 24.75
C LEU A 319 23.52 15.25 23.83
N GLU A 320 23.13 14.10 24.37
CA GLU A 320 22.99 12.86 23.60
C GLU A 320 22.11 13.09 22.36
N PRO A 321 22.62 12.77 21.15
CA PRO A 321 21.80 12.83 19.95
C PRO A 321 20.69 11.77 20.01
N ARG A 322 19.58 12.08 19.36
CA ARG A 322 18.43 11.18 19.27
C ARG A 322 18.20 10.79 17.82
N VAL A 323 18.11 9.50 17.56
CA VAL A 323 17.67 8.97 16.26
C VAL A 323 16.17 8.76 16.28
N GLU A 324 15.47 9.43 15.37
CA GLU A 324 14.06 9.25 15.05
C GLU A 324 13.94 8.37 13.80
N GLN A 325 13.02 7.40 13.81
CA GLN A 325 12.66 6.64 12.62
C GLN A 325 11.42 7.26 11.99
N LEU A 326 11.48 7.43 10.68
CA LEU A 326 10.44 8.07 9.90
C LEU A 326 9.93 7.11 8.82
N THR A 327 8.69 7.34 8.39
CA THR A 327 8.26 6.88 7.08
C THR A 327 9.04 7.62 5.99
N LYS A 328 9.00 7.10 4.76
CA LYS A 328 9.65 7.77 3.62
C LYS A 328 9.16 9.20 3.43
N ASN A 329 7.86 9.44 3.60
CA ASN A 329 7.26 10.76 3.37
C ASN A 329 7.64 11.75 4.46
N GLU A 330 7.60 11.32 5.71
CA GLU A 330 8.08 12.15 6.82
C GLU A 330 9.57 12.47 6.66
N TYR A 331 10.37 11.49 6.22
CA TYR A 331 11.78 11.69 5.92
C TYR A 331 11.98 12.70 4.80
N GLU A 332 11.30 12.55 3.66
CA GLU A 332 11.37 13.48 2.53
C GLU A 332 10.90 14.89 2.89
N ALA A 333 9.85 15.02 3.70
CA ALA A 333 9.29 16.28 4.16
C ALA A 333 10.09 16.95 5.29
N TYR A 334 11.01 16.24 5.95
CA TYR A 334 11.79 16.77 7.07
C TYR A 334 12.69 17.95 6.62
N LYS A 335 12.49 19.11 7.26
CA LYS A 335 13.23 20.36 7.02
C LYS A 335 13.98 20.87 8.25
N GLY A 336 14.06 20.07 9.32
CA GLY A 336 14.74 20.46 10.56
C GLY A 336 16.27 20.38 10.46
N PRO A 337 16.98 20.77 11.54
CA PRO A 337 18.45 20.83 11.57
C PRO A 337 19.12 19.44 11.72
N GLY A 338 18.34 18.39 11.96
CA GLY A 338 18.80 17.02 12.07
C GLY A 338 19.36 16.47 10.76
N VAL A 339 20.12 15.38 10.87
CA VAL A 339 20.76 14.73 9.72
C VAL A 339 19.92 13.53 9.28
N LYS A 340 19.40 13.63 8.05
CA LYS A 340 18.72 12.57 7.33
C LYS A 340 19.71 11.46 6.92
N GLN A 341 19.37 10.21 7.25
CA GLN A 341 20.12 9.02 6.83
C GLN A 341 19.18 7.84 6.52
N ILE A 342 19.55 7.04 5.52
CA ILE A 342 18.99 5.70 5.30
C ILE A 342 19.95 4.69 5.94
N ASP A 343 19.47 3.87 6.86
CA ASP A 343 20.31 2.89 7.54
C ASP A 343 20.62 1.67 6.65
N ARG A 344 21.48 0.76 7.13
CA ARG A 344 21.89 -0.44 6.38
C ARG A 344 20.72 -1.39 6.06
N ARG A 345 19.58 -1.25 6.74
CA ARG A 345 18.38 -2.07 6.56
C ARG A 345 17.35 -1.38 5.66
N GLY A 346 17.63 -0.17 5.21
CA GLY A 346 16.75 0.63 4.36
C GLY A 346 15.78 1.52 5.13
N ASN A 347 15.87 1.60 6.46
CA ASN A 347 14.98 2.45 7.25
C ASN A 347 15.36 3.92 7.08
N TYR A 348 14.36 4.79 6.99
CA TYR A 348 14.53 6.23 6.94
C TYR A 348 14.65 6.79 8.35
N THR A 349 15.73 7.53 8.63
CA THR A 349 16.04 8.02 9.98
C THR A 349 16.51 9.46 9.97
N VAL A 350 16.21 10.20 11.03
CA VAL A 350 16.78 11.52 11.29
C VAL A 350 17.52 11.48 12.61
N THR A 351 18.78 11.90 12.61
CA THR A 351 19.53 12.13 13.85
C THR A 351 19.41 13.59 14.26
N HIS A 352 18.74 13.82 15.39
CA HIS A 352 18.57 15.13 16.01
C HIS A 352 19.71 15.37 16.99
N TYR A 353 20.28 16.57 16.94
CA TYR A 353 21.38 17.00 17.80
C TYR A 353 20.87 18.05 18.76
N TYR A 354 21.22 17.94 20.03
CA TYR A 354 20.75 18.84 21.08
C TYR A 354 21.91 19.44 21.85
N VAL A 355 21.74 20.69 22.29
CA VAL A 355 22.64 21.37 23.21
C VAL A 355 21.89 21.83 24.45
N ILE A 356 22.61 21.95 25.56
CA ILE A 356 22.07 22.47 26.81
C ILE A 356 21.94 23.99 26.72
N LYS A 357 20.76 24.52 27.00
CA LYS A 357 20.56 25.91 27.46
C LYS A 357 20.02 25.93 28.88
N TYR A 358 20.17 27.05 29.57
CA TYR A 358 19.59 27.26 30.90
C TYR A 358 18.56 28.36 30.84
N ILE A 359 17.38 28.14 31.41
CA ILE A 359 16.28 29.11 31.44
C ILE A 359 15.77 29.33 32.86
N ALA A 360 15.13 30.48 33.07
CA ALA A 360 14.41 30.77 34.31
C ALA A 360 13.06 30.03 34.38
N LYS A 361 12.51 29.92 35.60
CA LYS A 361 11.24 29.22 35.85
C LYS A 361 9.99 29.90 35.24
N THR A 362 10.14 31.07 34.63
CA THR A 362 9.05 31.91 34.11
C THR A 362 9.08 32.11 32.59
N SER A 363 9.94 31.37 31.87
CA SER A 363 10.09 31.49 30.40
C SER A 363 8.82 31.11 29.62
N SER A 364 8.58 31.82 28.51
CA SER A 364 7.46 31.61 27.56
C SER A 364 7.71 30.52 26.51
N ALA A 365 8.77 29.72 26.69
CA ALA A 365 9.21 28.73 25.71
C ALA A 365 8.17 27.64 25.40
N LYS A 366 8.31 27.01 24.24
CA LYS A 366 7.46 25.89 23.80
C LYS A 366 8.10 24.57 24.21
N TYR A 367 7.38 23.77 24.99
CA TYR A 367 7.85 22.49 25.51
C TYR A 367 7.26 21.34 24.70
N THR A 368 8.12 20.44 24.23
CA THR A 368 7.73 19.21 23.52
C THR A 368 8.25 18.01 24.29
N ILE A 369 7.38 17.03 24.56
CA ILE A 369 7.77 15.73 25.11
C ILE A 369 7.79 14.66 24.02
N PHE A 370 8.64 13.65 24.19
CA PHE A 370 8.74 12.50 23.29
C PHE A 370 8.33 11.23 24.01
N ARG A 371 7.30 10.55 23.51
CA ARG A 371 6.85 9.24 24.02
C ARG A 371 7.22 8.15 23.04
N TYR A 372 7.68 7.01 23.55
CA TYR A 372 8.17 5.91 22.72
C TYR A 372 7.36 4.65 22.93
N TYR A 373 6.97 4.01 21.83
CA TYR A 373 6.17 2.81 21.85
C TYR A 373 6.88 1.71 21.09
N THR A 374 6.91 0.51 21.68
CA THR A 374 7.38 -0.71 21.02
C THR A 374 6.20 -1.61 20.71
N THR A 375 6.27 -2.22 19.54
CA THR A 375 5.28 -3.20 19.07
C THR A 375 6.02 -4.48 18.76
N TYR A 376 5.60 -5.56 19.43
CA TYR A 376 6.07 -6.89 19.09
C TYR A 376 5.25 -7.41 17.92
N VAL A 377 5.96 -7.90 16.91
CA VAL A 377 5.35 -8.42 15.69
C VAL A 377 5.78 -9.87 15.47
N THR A 378 4.88 -10.66 14.92
CA THR A 378 5.13 -12.07 14.57
C THR A 378 4.78 -12.30 13.10
N ASP A 379 5.49 -13.23 12.46
CA ASP A 379 5.18 -13.66 11.10
C ASP A 379 3.83 -14.39 11.11
N ALA A 380 2.89 -13.91 10.29
CA ALA A 380 1.59 -14.51 10.07
C ALA A 380 1.63 -15.56 8.94
N GLY A 381 2.71 -15.64 8.17
CA GLY A 381 2.84 -16.51 7.01
C GLY A 381 2.35 -15.87 5.70
N ARG A 382 2.31 -16.67 4.64
CA ARG A 382 1.93 -16.21 3.30
C ARG A 382 0.43 -15.91 3.21
N LEU A 383 0.08 -14.89 2.43
CA LEU A 383 -1.30 -14.45 2.26
C LEU A 383 -2.24 -15.58 1.83
N GLY A 384 -1.90 -16.28 0.76
CA GLY A 384 -2.75 -17.36 0.23
C GLY A 384 -2.79 -18.60 1.11
N ASP A 385 -1.84 -18.81 2.03
CA ASP A 385 -1.95 -19.88 3.03
C ASP A 385 -3.05 -19.56 4.05
N ASN A 386 -3.14 -18.30 4.48
CA ASN A 386 -4.08 -17.87 5.51
C ASN A 386 -5.51 -17.70 5.01
N VAL A 387 -5.69 -17.08 3.84
CA VAL A 387 -7.02 -16.72 3.35
C VAL A 387 -7.38 -17.34 1.99
N GLY A 388 -6.47 -18.07 1.37
CA GLY A 388 -6.64 -18.53 0.00
C GLY A 388 -6.48 -17.41 -1.03
N GLY A 389 -6.93 -17.66 -2.24
CA GLY A 389 -6.89 -16.70 -3.34
C GLY A 389 -8.04 -16.94 -4.31
N GLN A 390 -8.71 -15.86 -4.71
CA GLN A 390 -9.69 -15.92 -5.79
C GLN A 390 -9.01 -16.39 -7.08
N GLY A 391 -9.75 -17.12 -7.92
CA GLY A 391 -9.31 -17.43 -9.27
C GLY A 391 -9.26 -16.16 -10.11
N VAL A 392 -8.76 -16.24 -11.33
CA VAL A 392 -8.73 -15.11 -12.26
C VAL A 392 -9.39 -15.52 -13.57
N ALA A 393 -10.18 -14.62 -14.16
CA ALA A 393 -10.85 -14.78 -15.43
C ALA A 393 -10.57 -13.56 -16.32
N TRP A 394 -10.43 -13.81 -17.60
CA TRP A 394 -10.28 -12.77 -18.62
C TRP A 394 -10.99 -13.17 -19.91
N ASN A 395 -11.22 -12.20 -20.80
CA ASN A 395 -11.91 -12.36 -22.07
C ASN A 395 -13.30 -13.02 -21.93
N GLN A 396 -13.97 -12.77 -20.80
CA GLN A 396 -15.30 -13.31 -20.55
C GLN A 396 -16.36 -12.48 -21.28
N LYS A 397 -17.38 -13.13 -21.84
CA LYS A 397 -18.50 -12.41 -22.47
C LYS A 397 -19.25 -11.58 -21.43
N LEU A 398 -19.82 -10.44 -21.84
CA LEU A 398 -20.82 -9.70 -21.06
C LEU A 398 -22.10 -10.55 -20.86
N GLY A 399 -23.01 -10.07 -20.01
CA GLY A 399 -24.23 -10.78 -19.63
C GLY A 399 -24.04 -11.88 -18.56
N LYS A 400 -22.89 -11.92 -17.87
CA LYS A 400 -22.62 -12.90 -16.82
C LYS A 400 -23.05 -12.37 -15.46
N LYS A 401 -23.47 -13.27 -14.57
CA LYS A 401 -23.80 -12.91 -13.18
C LYS A 401 -22.53 -12.88 -12.35
N VAL A 402 -22.36 -11.81 -11.59
CA VAL A 402 -21.21 -11.57 -10.70
C VAL A 402 -21.68 -11.13 -9.33
N PHE A 403 -20.91 -11.50 -8.31
CA PHE A 403 -20.91 -10.81 -7.04
C PHE A 403 -19.82 -9.76 -7.04
N THR A 404 -20.10 -8.55 -6.57
CA THR A 404 -19.06 -7.59 -6.20
C THR A 404 -19.03 -7.41 -4.69
N PHE A 405 -17.84 -7.25 -4.12
CA PHE A 405 -17.61 -7.08 -2.69
C PHE A 405 -16.75 -5.84 -2.45
N GLY A 406 -17.01 -5.07 -1.39
CA GLY A 406 -16.19 -3.90 -1.07
C GLY A 406 -16.62 -3.21 0.21
N TYR A 407 -15.99 -2.08 0.52
CA TYR A 407 -16.28 -1.27 1.70
C TYR A 407 -16.80 0.13 1.27
N PRO A 408 -17.98 0.27 0.67
CA PRO A 408 -18.54 1.60 0.38
C PRO A 408 -18.71 2.43 1.66
N THR A 409 -18.52 3.75 1.59
CA THR A 409 -18.61 4.61 2.78
C THR A 409 -19.15 6.02 2.56
N GLN A 410 -19.05 6.56 1.35
CA GLN A 410 -19.53 7.91 1.12
C GLN A 410 -21.05 7.96 1.10
N GLY A 411 -21.61 9.16 1.29
CA GLY A 411 -23.02 9.41 1.00
C GLY A 411 -23.27 9.41 -0.51
N HIS A 412 -24.51 9.15 -0.89
CA HIS A 412 -25.00 9.52 -2.21
C HIS A 412 -25.07 11.05 -2.33
N PRO A 413 -25.06 11.61 -3.55
CA PRO A 413 -25.25 13.04 -3.78
C PRO A 413 -26.53 13.61 -3.15
N ASP A 414 -27.60 12.80 -3.03
CA ASP A 414 -28.85 13.13 -2.33
C ASP A 414 -28.69 13.30 -0.79
N GLY A 415 -27.49 13.08 -0.25
CA GLY A 415 -27.16 13.17 1.18
C GLY A 415 -27.38 11.89 1.97
N SER A 416 -28.03 10.87 1.40
CA SER A 416 -28.26 9.58 2.05
C SER A 416 -26.95 8.82 2.27
N ARG A 417 -26.79 8.22 3.45
CA ARG A 417 -25.54 7.54 3.88
C ARG A 417 -25.80 6.08 4.24
N PRO A 418 -26.09 5.20 3.25
CA PRO A 418 -26.41 3.80 3.52
C PRO A 418 -25.21 2.95 3.98
N TYR A 419 -23.98 3.45 3.84
CA TYR A 419 -22.78 2.71 4.22
C TYR A 419 -21.83 3.54 5.09
N SER A 420 -21.13 2.84 5.98
CA SER A 420 -20.17 3.44 6.92
C SER A 420 -18.71 3.11 6.62
N GLY A 421 -18.44 2.29 5.59
CA GLY A 421 -17.10 1.78 5.31
C GLY A 421 -16.55 0.81 6.36
N GLN A 422 -17.25 0.53 7.46
CA GLN A 422 -16.71 -0.30 8.55
C GLN A 422 -16.88 -1.80 8.31
N THR A 423 -17.87 -2.18 7.50
CA THR A 423 -18.21 -3.57 7.18
C THR A 423 -18.19 -3.79 5.68
N MET A 424 -17.73 -4.97 5.27
CA MET A 424 -17.80 -5.38 3.88
C MET A 424 -19.26 -5.53 3.45
N LYS A 425 -19.56 -5.04 2.25
CA LYS A 425 -20.86 -5.14 1.58
C LYS A 425 -20.70 -5.90 0.28
N TRP A 426 -21.83 -6.30 -0.29
CA TRP A 426 -21.87 -7.00 -1.56
C TRP A 426 -23.05 -6.52 -2.42
N CYS A 427 -22.89 -6.61 -3.73
CA CYS A 427 -23.95 -6.50 -4.72
C CYS A 427 -23.93 -7.75 -5.61
N TYR A 428 -25.06 -8.08 -6.21
CA TYR A 428 -25.19 -9.15 -7.17
C TYR A 428 -25.92 -8.65 -8.40
N GLY A 429 -25.37 -8.90 -9.58
CA GLY A 429 -25.96 -8.39 -10.82
C GLY A 429 -25.41 -9.06 -12.06
N THR A 430 -26.05 -8.75 -13.18
CA THR A 430 -25.63 -9.18 -14.51
C THR A 430 -24.77 -8.07 -15.13
N THR A 431 -23.57 -8.42 -15.61
CA THR A 431 -22.64 -7.49 -16.26
C THR A 431 -23.24 -6.96 -17.57
N VAL A 432 -23.24 -5.64 -17.73
CA VAL A 432 -23.58 -4.92 -18.95
C VAL A 432 -22.41 -4.04 -19.37
N ALA A 433 -22.42 -3.48 -20.58
CA ALA A 433 -21.48 -2.41 -20.92
C ALA A 433 -21.73 -1.21 -19.99
N ALA A 434 -20.67 -0.60 -19.46
CA ALA A 434 -20.78 0.57 -18.61
C ALA A 434 -21.12 1.82 -19.43
N PRO A 435 -21.74 2.84 -18.82
CA PRO A 435 -21.72 4.18 -19.38
C PRO A 435 -20.29 4.69 -19.60
N VAL A 436 -20.07 5.40 -20.71
CA VAL A 436 -18.82 6.11 -20.95
C VAL A 436 -18.64 7.23 -19.92
N VAL A 437 -17.46 7.31 -19.31
CA VAL A 437 -17.08 8.39 -18.39
C VAL A 437 -15.85 9.09 -18.95
N SER A 438 -16.07 10.03 -19.87
CA SER A 438 -14.99 10.69 -20.64
C SER A 438 -13.93 11.38 -19.77
N LYS A 439 -14.31 11.90 -18.58
CA LYS A 439 -13.35 12.52 -17.65
C LYS A 439 -12.25 11.55 -17.19
N TYR A 440 -12.53 10.26 -17.15
CA TYR A 440 -11.58 9.20 -16.79
C TYR A 440 -11.16 8.35 -17.98
N LYS A 441 -11.56 8.72 -19.21
CA LYS A 441 -11.34 7.93 -20.42
C LYS A 441 -11.90 6.50 -20.33
N ALA A 442 -12.78 6.21 -19.37
CA ALA A 442 -13.42 4.92 -19.23
C ALA A 442 -14.50 4.76 -20.31
N GLN A 443 -14.19 4.04 -21.38
CA GLN A 443 -15.06 3.85 -22.54
C GLN A 443 -15.53 2.40 -22.68
N GLU A 444 -14.69 1.45 -22.29
CA GLU A 444 -14.85 0.02 -22.50
C GLU A 444 -15.12 -0.76 -21.19
N GLN A 445 -15.29 -0.06 -20.06
CA GLN A 445 -15.67 -0.71 -18.81
C GLN A 445 -17.01 -1.48 -18.91
N GLN A 446 -17.18 -2.42 -17.98
CA GLN A 446 -18.45 -3.12 -17.75
C GLN A 446 -19.03 -2.69 -16.39
N ALA A 447 -20.34 -2.86 -16.20
CA ALA A 447 -21.03 -2.46 -14.99
C ALA A 447 -22.07 -3.47 -14.52
N ILE A 448 -22.46 -3.36 -13.26
CA ILE A 448 -23.71 -3.94 -12.73
C ILE A 448 -24.57 -2.85 -12.10
N LYS A 449 -25.88 -3.11 -12.01
CA LYS A 449 -26.75 -2.29 -11.14
C LYS A 449 -26.37 -2.56 -9.69
N CYS A 450 -25.83 -1.55 -9.02
CA CYS A 450 -25.35 -1.64 -7.64
C CYS A 450 -25.24 -0.24 -7.08
N ALA A 451 -25.88 -0.02 -5.94
CA ALA A 451 -25.86 1.26 -5.25
C ALA A 451 -24.66 1.39 -4.31
N PHE A 452 -23.50 0.82 -4.63
CA PHE A 452 -22.29 1.12 -3.86
C PHE A 452 -21.94 2.60 -4.02
N THR A 453 -21.48 3.19 -2.93
CA THR A 453 -20.91 4.54 -2.93
C THR A 453 -19.38 4.47 -2.95
N PRO A 454 -18.67 5.59 -3.22
CA PRO A 454 -17.22 5.62 -3.16
C PRO A 454 -16.64 5.00 -1.87
N GLY A 455 -15.49 4.33 -2.04
CA GLY A 455 -14.82 3.48 -1.04
C GLY A 455 -14.88 1.97 -1.34
N ALA A 456 -15.79 1.55 -2.22
CA ALA A 456 -15.81 0.16 -2.70
C ALA A 456 -14.68 -0.17 -3.69
N SER A 457 -13.97 0.84 -4.20
CA SER A 457 -12.93 0.77 -5.23
C SER A 457 -11.84 -0.26 -4.91
N GLY A 458 -11.40 -1.00 -5.92
CA GLY A 458 -10.54 -2.18 -5.81
C GLY A 458 -11.22 -3.46 -5.34
N GLY A 459 -12.49 -3.40 -4.92
CA GLY A 459 -13.29 -4.56 -4.55
C GLY A 459 -13.51 -5.52 -5.72
N PRO A 460 -13.52 -6.86 -5.54
CA PRO A 460 -13.53 -7.76 -6.69
C PRO A 460 -14.91 -7.98 -7.31
N PHE A 461 -14.96 -8.09 -8.64
CA PHE A 461 -16.07 -8.68 -9.38
C PHE A 461 -15.80 -10.19 -9.56
N LEU A 462 -16.57 -11.03 -8.86
CA LEU A 462 -16.38 -12.48 -8.83
C LEU A 462 -17.45 -13.20 -9.65
N LEU A 463 -17.01 -13.84 -10.75
CA LEU A 463 -17.78 -14.85 -11.47
C LEU A 463 -17.85 -16.15 -10.68
N GLN A 464 -18.97 -16.87 -10.84
CA GLN A 464 -19.16 -18.22 -10.30
C GLN A 464 -18.81 -18.33 -8.80
N TYR A 465 -19.14 -17.29 -8.02
CA TYR A 465 -18.86 -17.26 -6.59
C TYR A 465 -19.58 -18.41 -5.88
N LYS A 466 -18.81 -19.27 -5.21
CA LYS A 466 -19.33 -20.41 -4.45
C LYS A 466 -19.36 -20.05 -2.96
N ASN A 467 -20.56 -19.81 -2.42
CA ASN A 467 -20.75 -19.46 -1.00
C ASN A 467 -20.10 -20.45 -0.02
N SER A 468 -20.08 -21.76 -0.33
CA SER A 468 -19.48 -22.79 0.52
C SER A 468 -17.96 -22.72 0.60
N LYS A 469 -17.31 -22.28 -0.49
CA LYS A 469 -15.85 -22.13 -0.59
C LYS A 469 -15.38 -20.70 -0.36
N ARG A 470 -16.31 -19.74 -0.44
CA ARG A 470 -16.06 -18.31 -0.39
C ARG A 470 -15.08 -17.83 -1.48
N THR A 471 -15.11 -18.51 -2.62
CA THR A 471 -14.23 -18.28 -3.78
C THR A 471 -15.02 -18.27 -5.08
N GLY A 472 -14.56 -17.48 -6.04
CA GLY A 472 -14.99 -17.44 -7.44
C GLY A 472 -13.79 -17.10 -8.34
N TYR A 473 -14.07 -16.47 -9.48
CA TYR A 473 -13.07 -16.00 -10.42
C TYR A 473 -13.16 -14.48 -10.56
N LEU A 474 -12.08 -13.78 -10.24
CA LEU A 474 -11.92 -12.35 -10.44
C LEU A 474 -12.02 -12.02 -11.92
N ASN A 475 -12.98 -11.19 -12.30
CA ASN A 475 -13.26 -10.75 -13.67
C ASN A 475 -13.36 -9.23 -13.75
N GLY A 476 -12.61 -8.54 -12.89
CA GLY A 476 -12.72 -7.10 -12.70
C GLY A 476 -12.55 -6.67 -11.25
N VAL A 477 -12.27 -5.40 -11.05
CA VAL A 477 -12.23 -4.71 -9.76
C VAL A 477 -13.10 -3.45 -9.84
N VAL A 478 -13.76 -3.08 -8.74
CA VAL A 478 -14.53 -1.84 -8.68
C VAL A 478 -13.61 -0.67 -9.05
N SER A 479 -13.97 0.07 -10.10
CA SER A 479 -13.26 1.28 -10.50
C SER A 479 -14.09 2.50 -10.15
N LEU A 480 -15.26 2.68 -10.77
CA LEU A 480 -16.12 3.85 -10.54
C LEU A 480 -17.48 3.45 -9.95
N THR A 481 -18.09 4.38 -9.22
CA THR A 481 -19.51 4.36 -8.86
C THR A 481 -20.21 5.51 -9.57
N VAL A 482 -21.31 5.22 -10.27
CA VAL A 482 -21.95 6.15 -11.20
C VAL A 482 -23.43 6.30 -10.84
N ASP A 483 -23.91 7.53 -10.85
CA ASP A 483 -25.33 7.88 -10.98
C ASP A 483 -25.66 7.93 -12.47
N SER A 484 -26.32 6.89 -12.97
CA SER A 484 -26.55 6.71 -14.41
C SER A 484 -27.85 7.30 -14.93
N ASP A 485 -28.76 7.72 -14.04
CA ASP A 485 -30.06 8.32 -14.38
C ASP A 485 -30.24 9.75 -13.85
N ASN A 486 -29.19 10.34 -13.28
CA ASN A 486 -29.13 11.71 -12.75
C ASN A 486 -30.19 11.96 -11.67
N ASN A 487 -30.41 10.98 -10.79
CA ASN A 487 -31.35 11.11 -9.66
C ASN A 487 -30.64 11.40 -8.32
N ASP A 488 -29.38 11.85 -8.38
CA ASP A 488 -28.51 12.13 -7.24
C ASP A 488 -28.20 10.88 -6.39
N ARG A 489 -28.30 9.69 -6.98
CA ARG A 489 -28.04 8.42 -6.32
C ARG A 489 -27.22 7.48 -7.21
N TYR A 490 -26.01 7.16 -6.76
CA TYR A 490 -25.23 6.07 -7.35
C TYR A 490 -26.08 4.78 -7.48
N ASP A 491 -26.17 4.28 -8.71
CA ASP A 491 -27.00 3.13 -9.06
C ASP A 491 -26.23 2.08 -9.89
N ARG A 492 -25.00 2.41 -10.31
CA ARG A 492 -24.08 1.51 -11.00
C ARG A 492 -22.71 1.49 -10.39
N THR A 493 -22.10 0.32 -10.45
CA THR A 493 -20.69 0.12 -10.13
C THR A 493 -20.01 -0.47 -11.35
N THR A 494 -18.90 0.13 -11.76
CA THR A 494 -18.16 -0.22 -12.96
C THR A 494 -16.88 -0.98 -12.63
N THR A 495 -16.32 -1.63 -13.64
CA THR A 495 -15.02 -2.29 -13.58
C THR A 495 -14.37 -2.27 -14.96
N PRO A 496 -13.03 -2.14 -15.03
CA PRO A 496 -12.24 -2.53 -16.19
C PRO A 496 -12.65 -3.87 -16.76
N TYR A 497 -12.60 -4.00 -18.08
CA TYR A 497 -12.74 -5.28 -18.74
C TYR A 497 -11.42 -6.04 -18.72
N PHE A 498 -11.38 -7.19 -18.05
CA PHE A 498 -10.16 -7.99 -18.00
C PHE A 498 -9.97 -8.74 -19.33
N ASN A 499 -9.06 -8.23 -20.15
CA ASN A 499 -8.65 -8.77 -21.45
C ASN A 499 -7.37 -9.64 -21.35
N GLY A 500 -6.80 -10.02 -22.48
CA GLY A 500 -5.56 -10.79 -22.60
C GLY A 500 -4.33 -10.03 -22.10
N GLU A 501 -4.27 -8.70 -22.28
CA GLU A 501 -3.23 -7.85 -21.69
C GLU A 501 -3.29 -7.90 -20.16
N THR A 502 -4.48 -7.75 -19.58
CA THR A 502 -4.71 -7.93 -18.14
C THR A 502 -4.20 -9.30 -17.66
N ALA A 503 -4.47 -10.36 -18.43
CA ALA A 503 -4.01 -11.70 -18.13
C ALA A 503 -2.47 -11.84 -18.20
N ALA A 504 -1.82 -11.11 -19.10
CA ALA A 504 -0.37 -11.08 -19.22
C ALA A 504 0.29 -10.38 -18.02
N ILE A 505 -0.27 -9.24 -17.57
CA ILE A 505 0.18 -8.54 -16.36
C ILE A 505 -0.04 -9.41 -15.11
N TYR A 506 -1.22 -10.03 -14.99
CA TYR A 506 -1.49 -10.98 -13.91
C TYR A 506 -0.45 -12.12 -13.88
N LYS A 507 -0.16 -12.74 -15.04
CA LYS A 507 0.84 -13.82 -15.13
C LYS A 507 2.23 -13.33 -14.76
N HIS A 508 2.61 -12.11 -15.13
CA HIS A 508 3.85 -11.50 -14.70
C HIS A 508 3.90 -11.42 -13.17
N ALA A 509 2.93 -10.74 -12.56
CA ALA A 509 2.87 -10.50 -11.11
C ALA A 509 2.76 -11.80 -10.30
N ALA A 510 1.98 -12.79 -10.77
CA ALA A 510 1.76 -14.08 -10.11
C ALA A 510 3.03 -14.93 -10.01
N ASN A 511 4.07 -14.61 -10.79
CA ASN A 511 5.36 -15.29 -10.79
C ASN A 511 6.46 -14.50 -10.07
N LEU A 512 6.13 -13.41 -9.36
CA LEU A 512 7.10 -12.62 -8.60
C LEU A 512 7.17 -13.06 -7.13
N TRP A 513 8.37 -13.46 -6.71
CA TRP A 513 8.67 -13.71 -5.30
C TRP A 513 9.10 -12.41 -4.62
N THR A 514 8.60 -12.18 -3.41
CA THR A 514 8.88 -10.97 -2.62
C THR A 514 9.98 -11.17 -1.58
N GLY A 515 10.55 -12.36 -1.44
CA GLY A 515 11.54 -12.63 -0.40
C GLY A 515 10.94 -12.93 0.97
N LYS A 516 11.80 -13.10 1.97
CA LYS A 516 11.40 -13.23 3.38
C LYS A 516 11.51 -11.90 4.09
N LEU A 517 10.68 -11.71 5.12
CA LEU A 517 10.90 -10.64 6.09
C LEU A 517 12.22 -10.90 6.85
N PRO A 518 13.05 -9.88 7.10
CA PRO A 518 14.22 -10.03 7.96
C PRO A 518 13.78 -10.48 9.36
N SER A 519 14.59 -11.38 9.95
CA SER A 519 14.40 -11.93 11.30
C SER A 519 14.20 -10.83 12.33
#